data_AF-A0A0R1PD25-F1
#
_entry.id   AF-A0A0R1PD25-F1
#
_cell.length_a   1.000
_cell.length_b   1.000
_cell.length_c   1.000
_cell.angle_alpha   90.00
_cell.angle_beta   90.00
_cell.angle_gamma   90.00
#
_symmetry.space_group_name_H-M   'P 1'
#
loop_
_entity.id
_entity.type
_entity.pdbx_description
1 polymer ?
#
loop_
_entity_poly.entity_id
_entity_poly.type
_entity_poly.pdbx_seq_one_letter_code
_entity_poly.pdbx_strand_id
1 'polypeptide(L)'
;MLTGCQNQPSTHEQKIKTEQRNKTIRTNQKKWNKKLKNIKVLDQNEFKNAFVKIPNGYDDESTSLKNLKNGNKYLIKGQLIDLEGMIGRPIAPETEATIYVSKVISGDKKLQGKTIKTVFAGGLTKGKYLYSDYGIKNRQETIYYPSATFPMPQIGSQLIMGIGNYHPDSTQQEKMYKKFGLSQNNFYTINNPETTFWVKTNGKYQINNPAFNNSAAKHKFKNIYKLTDKFNQQ
;
A
#
# COMPACT_ATOMS: atom_id res chain seq x y z
N MET A 1 29.31 1.05 36.32
CA MET A 1 28.26 1.29 35.31
C MET A 1 28.85 0.93 33.95
N LEU A 2 28.35 -0.13 33.31
CA LEU A 2 28.79 -0.53 31.96
C LEU A 2 27.91 0.19 30.94
N THR A 3 28.46 1.20 30.29
CA THR A 3 27.86 1.92 29.16
C THR A 3 27.93 1.02 27.92
N GLY A 4 26.79 0.46 27.52
CA GLY A 4 26.66 -0.33 26.30
C GLY A 4 26.77 0.56 25.06
N CYS A 5 27.83 0.38 24.27
CA CYS A 5 27.97 0.95 22.94
C CYS A 5 26.84 0.45 22.03
N GLN A 6 25.92 1.34 21.64
CA GLN A 6 25.01 1.09 20.53
C GLN A 6 25.82 1.18 19.22
N ASN A 7 26.29 0.04 18.72
CA ASN A 7 26.93 -0.05 17.41
C ASN A 7 25.93 0.36 16.31
N GLN A 8 26.08 1.57 15.78
CA GLN A 8 25.43 1.94 14.53
C GLN A 8 26.08 1.13 13.40
N PRO A 9 25.30 0.48 12.52
CA PRO A 9 25.85 -0.35 11.46
C PRO A 9 26.69 0.49 10.50
N SER A 10 27.88 -0.02 10.18
CA SER A 10 28.83 0.65 9.28
C SER A 10 28.21 0.93 7.90
N THR A 11 28.72 1.95 7.21
CA THR A 11 28.27 2.32 5.86
C THR A 11 28.37 1.14 4.87
N HIS A 12 29.29 0.21 5.10
CA HIS A 12 29.45 -1.01 4.31
C HIS A 12 28.32 -2.02 4.56
N GLU A 13 27.97 -2.29 5.82
CA GLU A 13 26.84 -3.18 6.16
C GLU A 13 25.50 -2.67 5.63
N GLN A 14 25.29 -1.36 5.67
CA GLN A 14 24.09 -0.73 5.12
C GLN A 14 23.97 -0.90 3.60
N LYS A 15 25.10 -0.84 2.88
CA LYS A 15 25.16 -1.13 1.44
C LYS A 15 24.81 -2.59 1.17
N ILE A 16 25.42 -3.54 1.88
CA ILE A 16 25.12 -4.97 1.73
C ILE A 16 23.63 -5.26 1.96
N LYS A 17 23.05 -4.75 3.05
CA LYS A 17 21.62 -4.92 3.34
C LYS A 17 20.72 -4.33 2.24
N THR A 18 21.12 -3.21 1.65
CA THR A 18 20.40 -2.57 0.56
C THR A 18 20.48 -3.38 -0.74
N GLU A 19 21.65 -3.91 -1.08
CA GLU A 19 21.85 -4.77 -2.24
C GLU A 19 21.06 -6.08 -2.13
N GLN A 20 21.10 -6.72 -0.96
CA GLN A 20 20.31 -7.91 -0.66
C GLN A 20 18.81 -7.61 -0.79
N ARG A 21 18.32 -6.50 -0.22
CA ARG A 21 16.93 -6.08 -0.37
C ARG A 21 16.55 -5.86 -1.83
N ASN A 22 17.39 -5.21 -2.61
CA ASN A 22 17.15 -4.98 -4.04
C ASN A 22 17.11 -6.29 -4.84
N LYS A 23 17.95 -7.28 -4.48
CA LYS A 23 17.91 -8.62 -5.07
C LYS A 23 16.58 -9.32 -4.75
N THR A 24 16.12 -9.26 -3.48
CA THR A 24 14.82 -9.79 -3.07
C THR A 24 13.67 -9.14 -3.84
N ILE A 25 13.66 -7.81 -3.94
CA ILE A 25 12.66 -7.05 -4.71
C ILE A 25 12.59 -7.55 -6.16
N ARG A 26 13.74 -7.68 -6.84
CA ARG A 26 13.78 -8.14 -8.25
C ARG A 26 13.24 -9.57 -8.39
N THR A 27 13.58 -10.46 -7.46
CA THR A 27 13.08 -11.83 -7.45
C THR A 27 11.56 -11.87 -7.25
N ASN A 28 11.06 -11.12 -6.27
CA ASN A 28 9.63 -11.06 -5.94
C ASN A 28 8.83 -10.42 -7.07
N GLN A 29 9.35 -9.36 -7.70
CA GLN A 29 8.76 -8.73 -8.88
C GLN A 29 8.62 -9.72 -10.03
N LYS A 30 9.67 -10.51 -10.33
CA LYS A 30 9.60 -11.57 -11.36
C LYS A 30 8.56 -12.64 -11.01
N LYS A 31 8.51 -13.09 -9.74
CA LYS A 31 7.54 -14.08 -9.26
C LYS A 31 6.11 -13.56 -9.40
N TRP A 32 5.86 -12.32 -8.97
CA TRP A 32 4.54 -11.68 -9.05
C TRP A 32 4.10 -11.49 -10.50
N ASN A 33 4.96 -10.94 -11.36
CA ASN A 33 4.65 -10.76 -12.78
C ASN A 33 4.40 -12.10 -13.49
N LYS A 34 5.13 -13.16 -13.12
CA LYS A 34 4.87 -14.51 -13.64
C LYS A 34 3.49 -15.03 -13.23
N LYS A 35 3.04 -14.74 -12.00
CA LYS A 35 1.67 -15.07 -11.56
C LYS A 35 0.65 -14.32 -12.44
N LEU A 36 0.88 -13.05 -12.74
CA LEU A 36 -0.08 -12.23 -13.49
C LEU A 36 -0.12 -12.47 -15.00
N LYS A 37 0.97 -12.96 -15.62
CA LYS A 37 1.15 -13.02 -17.10
C LYS A 37 -0.02 -13.66 -17.86
N ASN A 38 -0.66 -14.68 -17.31
CA ASN A 38 -1.73 -15.43 -17.97
C ASN A 38 -3.05 -15.39 -17.17
N ILE A 39 -3.20 -14.44 -16.25
CA ILE A 39 -4.41 -14.32 -15.44
C ILE A 39 -5.35 -13.33 -16.09
N LYS A 40 -6.63 -13.73 -16.22
CA LYS A 40 -7.68 -12.82 -16.64
C LYS A 40 -7.75 -11.64 -15.68
N VAL A 41 -7.58 -10.44 -16.19
CA VAL A 41 -7.84 -9.20 -15.45
C VAL A 41 -9.34 -8.93 -15.57
N LEU A 42 -10.00 -8.72 -14.45
CA LEU A 42 -11.40 -8.30 -14.46
C LEU A 42 -11.45 -6.88 -15.05
N ASP A 43 -12.11 -6.76 -16.19
CA ASP A 43 -12.40 -5.46 -16.76
C ASP A 43 -13.46 -4.76 -15.90
N GLN A 44 -13.11 -3.58 -15.39
CA GLN A 44 -14.01 -2.73 -14.60
C GLN A 44 -14.49 -1.52 -15.42
N ASN A 45 -14.38 -1.53 -16.74
CA ASN A 45 -14.73 -0.40 -17.59
C ASN A 45 -16.14 0.16 -17.33
N GLU A 46 -17.13 -0.71 -17.08
CA GLU A 46 -18.50 -0.29 -16.71
C GLU A 46 -18.59 0.45 -15.36
N PHE A 47 -17.61 0.24 -14.47
CA PHE A 47 -17.54 0.87 -13.15
C PHE A 47 -16.38 1.85 -12.98
N LYS A 48 -15.60 2.10 -14.04
CA LYS A 48 -14.36 2.90 -13.98
C LYS A 48 -14.62 4.31 -13.47
N ASN A 49 -15.73 4.93 -13.90
CA ASN A 49 -16.15 6.25 -13.45
C ASN A 49 -16.78 6.23 -12.04
N ALA A 50 -17.36 5.11 -11.62
CA ALA A 50 -17.95 4.97 -10.28
C ALA A 50 -16.87 4.82 -9.20
N PHE A 51 -15.73 4.24 -9.57
CA PHE A 51 -14.63 3.97 -8.65
C PHE A 51 -13.50 5.00 -8.71
N VAL A 52 -13.07 5.51 -9.87
CA VAL A 52 -12.00 6.53 -9.89
C VAL A 52 -12.55 7.91 -9.51
N LYS A 53 -12.70 8.16 -8.20
CA LYS A 53 -13.20 9.42 -7.66
C LYS A 53 -12.42 9.88 -6.45
N ILE A 54 -12.52 11.19 -6.20
CA ILE A 54 -12.10 11.79 -4.95
C ILE A 54 -13.21 11.52 -3.93
N PRO A 55 -12.89 11.07 -2.70
CA PRO A 55 -13.90 10.71 -1.71
C PRO A 55 -14.85 11.87 -1.39
N ASN A 56 -16.14 11.56 -1.23
CA ASN A 56 -17.12 12.54 -0.78
C ASN A 56 -16.74 13.04 0.62
N GLY A 57 -16.80 14.35 0.83
CA GLY A 57 -16.37 14.97 2.09
C GLY A 57 -14.86 15.18 2.22
N TYR A 58 -14.07 14.90 1.17
CA TYR A 58 -12.67 15.31 1.16
C TYR A 58 -12.54 16.83 1.18
N ASP A 59 -11.83 17.33 2.19
CA ASP A 59 -11.51 18.74 2.37
C ASP A 59 -10.01 18.99 2.17
N ASP A 60 -9.67 19.71 1.11
CA ASP A 60 -8.27 20.07 0.82
C ASP A 60 -7.77 21.23 1.70
N GLU A 61 -8.64 22.07 2.27
CA GLU A 61 -8.20 23.17 3.14
C GLU A 61 -7.59 22.64 4.44
N SER A 62 -8.11 21.52 4.96
CA SER A 62 -7.49 20.81 6.08
C SER A 62 -6.28 19.93 5.68
N THR A 63 -5.93 19.83 4.40
CA THR A 63 -4.78 19.01 3.96
C THR A 63 -3.46 19.68 4.32
N SER A 64 -2.74 19.13 5.29
CA SER A 64 -1.41 19.61 5.69
C SER A 64 -0.55 18.47 6.24
N LEU A 65 0.78 18.66 6.26
CA LEU A 65 1.67 17.69 6.90
C LEU A 65 1.35 17.52 8.39
N LYS A 66 0.96 18.59 9.08
CA LYS A 66 0.57 18.54 10.50
C LYS A 66 -0.65 17.64 10.69
N ASN A 67 -1.70 17.85 9.89
CA ASN A 67 -2.92 17.06 9.99
C ASN A 67 -2.70 15.61 9.56
N LEU A 68 -1.88 15.37 8.54
CA LEU A 68 -1.49 14.01 8.16
C LEU A 68 -0.73 13.28 9.29
N LYS A 69 0.17 13.97 10.00
CA LYS A 69 0.86 13.40 11.16
C LYS A 69 -0.08 13.10 12.33
N ASN A 70 -1.08 13.95 12.55
CA ASN A 70 -2.02 13.83 13.66
C ASN A 70 -3.12 12.79 13.40
N GLY A 71 -3.59 12.67 12.16
CA GLY A 71 -4.61 11.71 11.75
C GLY A 71 -4.09 10.28 11.57
N ASN A 72 -2.80 10.03 11.83
CA ASN A 72 -2.18 8.72 11.67
C ASN A 72 -1.35 8.35 12.88
N LYS A 73 -1.40 7.08 13.28
CA LYS A 73 -0.48 6.59 14.33
C LYS A 73 0.97 6.68 13.87
N TYR A 74 1.21 6.38 12.60
CA TYR A 74 2.50 6.55 11.96
C TYR A 74 2.35 7.16 10.57
N LEU A 75 3.31 8.01 10.20
CA LEU A 75 3.52 8.44 8.82
C LEU A 75 4.90 7.95 8.39
N ILE A 76 5.00 7.14 7.35
CA ILE A 76 6.25 6.45 6.98
C ILE A 76 6.66 6.71 5.53
N LYS A 77 7.97 6.67 5.24
CA LYS A 77 8.53 6.41 3.91
C LYS A 77 8.92 4.93 3.84
N GLY A 78 8.36 4.21 2.88
CA GLY A 78 8.57 2.77 2.71
C GLY A 78 9.03 2.36 1.32
N GLN A 79 9.42 1.10 1.18
CA GLN A 79 9.65 0.44 -0.09
C GLN A 79 8.86 -0.88 -0.12
N LEU A 80 8.06 -1.09 -1.16
CA LEU A 80 7.32 -2.35 -1.34
C LEU A 80 8.28 -3.48 -1.68
N ILE A 81 8.31 -4.54 -0.88
CA ILE A 81 9.25 -5.66 -1.01
C ILE A 81 8.61 -6.89 -1.65
N ASP A 82 7.37 -7.17 -1.30
CA ASP A 82 6.65 -8.34 -1.80
C ASP A 82 5.14 -8.10 -1.85
N LEU A 83 4.46 -8.86 -2.71
CA LEU A 83 3.02 -8.94 -2.82
C LEU A 83 2.59 -10.41 -2.81
N GLU A 84 1.66 -10.74 -1.94
CA GLU A 84 1.09 -12.08 -1.82
C GLU A 84 -0.44 -12.03 -1.83
N GLY A 85 -1.05 -12.66 -2.83
CA GLY A 85 -2.50 -12.66 -3.00
C GLY A 85 -3.17 -13.46 -1.88
N MET A 86 -4.18 -12.88 -1.23
CA MET A 86 -4.94 -13.52 -0.16
C MET A 86 -6.10 -14.35 -0.74
N ILE A 87 -5.76 -15.31 -1.61
CA ILE A 87 -6.74 -16.17 -2.29
C ILE A 87 -7.50 -16.98 -1.25
N GLY A 88 -8.84 -16.95 -1.31
CA GLY A 88 -9.72 -17.63 -0.35
C GLY A 88 -10.53 -16.68 0.52
N ARG A 89 -10.23 -15.38 0.48
CA ARG A 89 -11.07 -14.34 1.10
C ARG A 89 -12.37 -14.19 0.31
N PRO A 90 -13.55 -14.47 0.91
CA PRO A 90 -14.82 -14.21 0.27
C PRO A 90 -15.10 -12.70 0.29
N ILE A 91 -15.53 -12.16 -0.86
CA ILE A 91 -15.91 -10.74 -1.04
C ILE A 91 -14.70 -9.80 -0.85
N ALA A 92 -14.58 -8.76 -1.68
CA ALA A 92 -13.49 -7.77 -1.62
C ALA A 92 -12.08 -8.40 -1.54
N PRO A 93 -11.52 -8.86 -2.68
CA PRO A 93 -10.20 -9.47 -2.69
C PRO A 93 -9.14 -8.50 -2.18
N GLU A 94 -8.14 -9.04 -1.50
CA GLU A 94 -7.02 -8.28 -0.93
C GLU A 94 -5.70 -8.97 -1.26
N THR A 95 -4.62 -8.19 -1.18
CA THR A 95 -3.25 -8.65 -1.35
C THR A 95 -2.41 -8.17 -0.18
N GLU A 96 -1.75 -9.10 0.49
CA GLU A 96 -0.76 -8.79 1.50
C GLU A 96 0.44 -8.11 0.83
N ALA A 97 0.92 -7.03 1.44
CA ALA A 97 2.12 -6.33 1.06
C ALA A 97 3.13 -6.35 2.21
N THR A 98 4.38 -6.72 1.90
CA THR A 98 5.51 -6.52 2.81
C THR A 98 6.23 -5.23 2.47
N ILE A 99 6.35 -4.31 3.44
CA ILE A 99 6.94 -2.98 3.24
C ILE A 99 8.15 -2.82 4.15
N TYR A 100 9.30 -2.46 3.58
CA TYR A 100 10.45 -2.01 4.36
C TYR A 100 10.30 -0.52 4.71
N VAL A 101 10.32 -0.19 5.99
CA VAL A 101 10.18 1.18 6.49
C VAL A 101 11.56 1.85 6.54
N SER A 102 11.86 2.63 5.51
CA SER A 102 13.13 3.37 5.42
C SER A 102 13.21 4.56 6.40
N LYS A 103 12.08 5.22 6.65
CA LYS A 103 12.01 6.40 7.54
C LYS A 103 10.64 6.49 8.17
N VAL A 104 10.60 6.79 9.46
CA VAL A 104 9.36 7.18 10.15
C VAL A 104 9.30 8.71 10.17
N ILE A 105 8.36 9.33 9.45
CA ILE A 105 8.13 10.78 9.42
C ILE A 105 7.44 11.25 10.73
N SER A 106 6.52 10.44 11.26
CA SER A 106 5.80 10.66 12.54
C SER A 106 5.43 9.32 13.18
N GLY A 107 5.30 9.29 14.51
CA GLY A 107 5.05 8.09 15.31
C GLY A 107 6.33 7.47 15.91
N ASP A 108 6.21 6.26 16.46
CA ASP A 108 7.33 5.56 17.09
C ASP A 108 8.40 5.13 16.06
N LYS A 109 9.65 5.55 16.31
CA LYS A 109 10.81 5.29 15.46
C LYS A 109 11.24 3.83 15.43
N LYS A 110 10.72 2.97 16.33
CA LYS A 110 11.01 1.53 16.34
C LYS A 110 10.66 0.80 15.04
N LEU A 111 9.80 1.37 14.19
CA LEU A 111 9.52 0.82 12.86
C LEU A 111 10.62 1.10 11.84
N GLN A 112 11.45 2.13 12.05
CA GLN A 112 12.50 2.50 11.11
C GLN A 112 13.52 1.37 10.96
N GLY A 113 13.82 1.01 9.72
CA GLY A 113 14.70 -0.10 9.37
C GLY A 113 14.06 -1.49 9.50
N LYS A 114 12.76 -1.58 9.79
CA LYS A 114 12.03 -2.87 9.88
C LYS A 114 11.10 -3.09 8.71
N THR A 115 10.66 -4.33 8.54
CA THR A 115 9.56 -4.69 7.65
C THR A 115 8.25 -4.75 8.42
N ILE A 116 7.19 -4.28 7.79
CA ILE A 116 5.81 -4.41 8.26
C ILE A 116 4.97 -5.10 7.19
N LYS A 117 3.83 -5.65 7.59
CA LYS A 117 2.81 -6.15 6.67
C LYS A 117 1.63 -5.17 6.61
N THR A 118 1.04 -5.02 5.44
CA THR A 118 -0.22 -4.32 5.22
C THR A 118 -1.04 -5.03 4.14
N VAL A 119 -2.22 -4.54 3.83
CA VAL A 119 -3.07 -5.08 2.76
C VAL A 119 -3.49 -3.98 1.80
N PHE A 120 -3.49 -4.29 0.51
CA PHE A 120 -4.13 -3.49 -0.52
C PHE A 120 -5.43 -4.18 -0.96
N ALA A 121 -6.49 -3.41 -1.21
CA ALA A 121 -7.65 -3.95 -1.90
C ALA A 121 -7.29 -4.31 -3.35
N GLY A 122 -8.02 -5.29 -3.87
CA GLY A 122 -7.70 -5.94 -5.13
C GLY A 122 -6.63 -7.01 -4.99
N GLY A 123 -6.39 -7.70 -6.10
CA GLY A 123 -5.48 -8.83 -6.15
C GLY A 123 -6.05 -10.06 -6.82
N LEU A 124 -5.41 -11.18 -6.52
CA LEU A 124 -5.79 -12.48 -7.03
C LEU A 124 -6.93 -13.08 -6.22
N THR A 125 -7.96 -13.56 -6.91
CA THR A 125 -9.09 -14.25 -6.30
C THR A 125 -9.65 -15.34 -7.20
N LYS A 126 -10.58 -16.14 -6.67
CA LYS A 126 -11.33 -17.13 -7.45
C LYS A 126 -12.64 -16.52 -7.92
N GLY A 127 -13.08 -16.89 -9.13
CA GLY A 127 -14.36 -16.45 -9.68
C GLY A 127 -15.54 -16.62 -8.74
N LYS A 128 -15.56 -17.70 -7.94
CA LYS A 128 -16.61 -17.99 -6.95
C LYS A 128 -16.77 -16.93 -5.84
N TYR A 129 -15.78 -16.07 -5.63
CA TYR A 129 -15.79 -15.02 -4.61
C TYR A 129 -16.14 -13.63 -5.16
N LEU A 130 -16.36 -13.53 -6.47
CA LEU A 130 -16.81 -12.32 -7.14
C LEU A 130 -18.34 -12.37 -7.35
N TYR A 131 -18.96 -11.19 -7.50
CA TYR A 131 -20.38 -11.08 -7.84
C TYR A 131 -20.67 -11.73 -9.20
N SER A 132 -21.87 -12.31 -9.36
CA SER A 132 -22.34 -12.95 -10.59
C SER A 132 -22.27 -12.02 -11.80
N ASP A 133 -22.52 -10.74 -11.56
CA ASP A 133 -22.72 -9.71 -12.58
C ASP A 133 -21.43 -9.38 -13.33
N TYR A 134 -20.28 -9.85 -12.84
CA TYR A 134 -18.98 -9.75 -13.51
C TYR A 134 -18.80 -10.75 -14.67
N GLY A 135 -19.81 -11.56 -15.02
CA GLY A 135 -19.78 -12.44 -16.19
C GLY A 135 -18.75 -13.57 -16.10
N ILE A 136 -18.38 -13.98 -14.89
CA ILE A 136 -17.37 -15.02 -14.67
C ILE A 136 -17.97 -16.41 -14.84
N LYS A 137 -17.70 -17.03 -16.00
CA LYS A 137 -18.20 -18.37 -16.36
C LYS A 137 -17.56 -19.47 -15.51
N ASN A 138 -16.24 -19.46 -15.33
CA ASN A 138 -15.52 -20.46 -14.54
C ASN A 138 -15.29 -19.98 -13.10
N ARG A 139 -16.07 -20.51 -12.17
CA ARG A 139 -15.99 -20.16 -10.74
C ARG A 139 -14.67 -20.55 -10.05
N GLN A 140 -13.89 -21.45 -10.63
CA GLN A 140 -12.58 -21.89 -10.09
C GLN A 140 -11.39 -21.21 -10.75
N GLU A 141 -11.61 -20.43 -11.80
CA GLU A 141 -10.57 -19.63 -12.45
C GLU A 141 -10.00 -18.60 -11.46
N THR A 142 -8.68 -18.42 -11.49
CA THR A 142 -8.03 -17.33 -10.78
C THR A 142 -8.09 -16.07 -11.64
N ILE A 143 -8.60 -14.98 -11.07
CA ILE A 143 -8.79 -13.69 -11.73
C ILE A 143 -8.04 -12.63 -10.93
N TYR A 144 -7.52 -11.63 -11.64
CA TYR A 144 -6.97 -10.43 -11.03
C TYR A 144 -8.05 -9.34 -10.97
N TYR A 145 -8.42 -8.92 -9.77
CA TYR A 145 -9.35 -7.83 -9.51
C TYR A 145 -8.54 -6.57 -9.17
N PRO A 146 -8.46 -5.56 -10.05
CA PRO A 146 -7.74 -4.32 -9.73
C PRO A 146 -8.52 -3.45 -8.73
N SER A 147 -7.80 -2.67 -7.92
CA SER A 147 -8.39 -1.53 -7.20
C SER A 147 -8.23 -0.27 -8.05
N ALA A 148 -9.33 0.41 -8.36
CA ALA A 148 -9.32 1.60 -9.20
C ALA A 148 -9.06 2.90 -8.40
N THR A 149 -9.58 3.01 -7.17
CA THR A 149 -9.41 4.20 -6.28
C THR A 149 -8.01 4.31 -5.71
N PHE A 150 -7.38 3.18 -5.37
CA PHE A 150 -6.00 3.13 -4.89
C PHE A 150 -5.30 1.92 -5.52
N PRO A 151 -4.81 2.06 -6.77
CA PRO A 151 -4.12 0.98 -7.46
C PRO A 151 -2.95 0.44 -6.66
N MET A 152 -2.77 -0.88 -6.71
CA MET A 152 -1.67 -1.52 -6.02
C MET A 152 -0.34 -1.13 -6.69
N PRO A 153 0.62 -0.56 -5.95
CA PRO A 153 1.91 -0.17 -6.53
C PRO A 153 2.72 -1.40 -6.94
N GLN A 154 3.66 -1.21 -7.86
CA GLN A 154 4.58 -2.27 -8.26
C GLN A 154 5.58 -2.61 -7.16
N ILE A 155 5.98 -3.88 -7.04
CA ILE A 155 7.07 -4.30 -6.16
C ILE A 155 8.34 -3.48 -6.47
N GLY A 156 8.96 -2.93 -5.43
CA GLY A 156 10.11 -2.03 -5.51
C GLY A 156 9.78 -0.55 -5.40
N SER A 157 8.50 -0.17 -5.55
CA SER A 157 8.05 1.23 -5.48
C SER A 157 8.38 1.87 -4.12
N GLN A 158 8.77 3.15 -4.14
CA GLN A 158 8.91 3.95 -2.92
C GLN A 158 7.55 4.59 -2.57
N LEU A 159 7.22 4.57 -1.29
CA LEU A 159 5.89 4.87 -0.78
C LEU A 159 5.95 5.92 0.33
N ILE A 160 4.93 6.78 0.42
CA ILE A 160 4.60 7.53 1.64
C ILE A 160 3.17 7.19 2.03
N MET A 161 2.95 6.75 3.26
CA MET A 161 1.63 6.35 3.73
C MET A 161 1.43 6.64 5.22
N GLY A 162 0.20 7.03 5.54
CA GLY A 162 -0.32 7.01 6.91
C GLY A 162 -0.80 5.61 7.27
N ILE A 163 -0.34 5.07 8.40
CA ILE A 163 -0.72 3.74 8.88
C ILE A 163 -1.15 3.76 10.35
N GLY A 164 -2.03 2.81 10.68
CA GLY A 164 -2.53 2.52 12.01
C GLY A 164 -2.16 1.10 12.47
N ASN A 165 -2.24 0.86 13.78
CA ASN A 165 -2.20 -0.51 14.29
C ASN A 165 -3.48 -1.24 13.86
N TYR A 166 -3.32 -2.50 13.45
CA TYR A 166 -4.48 -3.35 13.18
C TYR A 166 -5.25 -3.64 14.47
N HIS A 167 -6.56 -3.36 14.45
CA HIS A 167 -7.51 -3.77 15.47
C HIS A 167 -8.63 -4.52 14.77
N PRO A 168 -8.83 -5.83 15.05
CA PRO A 168 -9.92 -6.56 14.44
C PRO A 168 -11.27 -6.00 14.90
N ASP A 169 -12.18 -5.76 13.96
CA ASP A 169 -13.57 -5.39 14.25
C ASP A 169 -14.36 -6.57 14.82
N SER A 170 -13.89 -7.81 14.59
CA SER A 170 -14.50 -9.03 15.10
C SER A 170 -13.51 -10.19 15.18
N THR A 171 -13.84 -11.20 15.99
CA THR A 171 -13.08 -12.47 16.04
C THR A 171 -13.04 -13.18 14.68
N GLN A 172 -14.07 -13.03 13.84
CA GLN A 172 -14.09 -13.62 12.50
C GLN A 172 -13.04 -12.95 11.59
N GLN A 173 -12.97 -11.61 11.62
CA GLN A 173 -11.97 -10.86 10.88
C GLN A 173 -10.56 -11.20 11.37
N GLU A 174 -10.36 -11.30 12.69
CA GLU A 174 -9.09 -11.73 13.27
C GLU A 174 -8.67 -13.12 12.80
N LYS A 175 -9.58 -14.12 12.87
CA LYS A 175 -9.32 -15.48 12.39
C LYS A 175 -9.00 -15.51 10.90
N MET A 176 -9.67 -14.68 10.11
CA MET A 176 -9.44 -14.58 8.67
C MET A 176 -8.02 -14.08 8.38
N TYR A 177 -7.59 -12.97 8.97
CA TYR A 177 -6.25 -12.43 8.76
C TYR A 177 -5.15 -13.35 9.34
N LYS A 178 -5.41 -14.03 10.47
CA LYS A 178 -4.48 -15.03 11.01
C LYS A 178 -4.16 -16.17 10.04
N LYS A 179 -5.10 -16.58 9.17
CA LYS A 179 -4.85 -17.60 8.12
C LYS A 179 -3.77 -17.17 7.12
N PHE A 180 -3.53 -15.87 6.99
CA PHE A 180 -2.50 -15.29 6.14
C PHE A 180 -1.26 -14.85 6.97
N GLY A 181 -1.15 -15.26 8.24
CA GLY A 181 -0.04 -14.87 9.11
C GLY A 181 -0.06 -13.40 9.51
N LEU A 182 -1.23 -12.74 9.42
CA LEU A 182 -1.43 -11.36 9.82
C LEU A 182 -2.01 -11.30 11.25
N SER A 183 -1.41 -10.45 12.08
CA SER A 183 -1.74 -10.29 13.50
C SER A 183 -1.48 -8.85 13.95
N GLN A 184 -1.96 -8.49 15.14
CA GLN A 184 -1.76 -7.13 15.69
C GLN A 184 -0.27 -6.74 15.86
N ASN A 185 0.64 -7.71 15.88
CA ASN A 185 2.07 -7.46 16.08
C ASN A 185 2.84 -7.15 14.79
N ASN A 186 2.31 -7.51 13.62
CA ASN A 186 3.01 -7.38 12.34
C ASN A 186 2.17 -6.70 11.24
N PHE A 187 0.85 -6.60 11.42
CA PHE A 187 -0.07 -6.04 10.45
C PHE A 187 -0.48 -4.60 10.83
N TYR A 188 -0.35 -3.70 9.86
CA TYR A 188 -0.74 -2.30 9.95
C TYR A 188 -1.74 -1.96 8.85
N THR A 189 -2.78 -1.22 9.19
CA THR A 189 -3.80 -0.77 8.24
C THR A 189 -3.37 0.55 7.61
N ILE A 190 -3.67 0.75 6.33
CA ILE A 190 -3.48 2.04 5.65
C ILE A 190 -4.70 2.90 5.95
N ASN A 191 -4.49 4.07 6.54
CA ASN A 191 -5.60 4.95 6.90
C ASN A 191 -5.93 5.86 5.72
N ASN A 192 -7.17 5.84 5.22
CA ASN A 192 -7.64 6.68 4.11
C ASN A 192 -6.72 6.65 2.86
N PRO A 193 -6.40 5.46 2.31
CA PRO A 193 -5.43 5.31 1.21
C PRO A 193 -5.79 6.10 -0.06
N GLU A 194 -7.03 6.56 -0.19
CA GLU A 194 -7.52 7.34 -1.32
C GLU A 194 -6.98 8.78 -1.34
N THR A 195 -6.49 9.30 -0.21
CA THR A 195 -6.02 10.70 -0.06
C THR A 195 -4.73 10.84 0.76
N THR A 196 -4.23 9.78 1.39
CA THR A 196 -3.04 9.81 2.27
C THR A 196 -1.91 8.89 1.81
N PHE A 197 -1.96 8.44 0.55
CA PHE A 197 -1.02 7.48 -0.01
C PHE A 197 -0.34 8.04 -1.26
N TRP A 198 0.99 8.13 -1.21
CA TRP A 198 1.81 8.53 -2.34
C TRP A 198 2.72 7.40 -2.79
N VAL A 199 2.88 7.30 -4.11
CA VAL A 199 3.79 6.38 -4.78
C VAL A 199 4.77 7.20 -5.60
N LYS A 200 6.05 6.80 -5.57
CA LYS A 200 7.08 7.46 -6.38
C LYS A 200 7.09 6.87 -7.79
N THR A 201 6.79 7.71 -8.76
CA THR A 201 6.76 7.40 -10.20
C THR A 201 7.68 8.39 -10.92
N ASN A 202 8.54 7.91 -11.82
CA ASN A 202 9.47 8.76 -12.58
C ASN A 202 10.29 9.73 -11.69
N GLY A 203 10.76 9.23 -10.54
CA GLY A 203 11.58 10.00 -9.60
C GLY A 203 10.81 10.95 -8.67
N LYS A 204 9.48 11.09 -8.79
CA LYS A 204 8.68 11.98 -7.95
C LYS A 204 7.50 11.25 -7.30
N TYR A 205 7.23 11.55 -6.05
CA TYR A 205 6.00 11.16 -5.36
C TYR A 205 4.80 11.85 -5.99
N GLN A 206 3.75 11.05 -6.17
CA GLN A 206 2.43 11.46 -6.64
C GLN A 206 1.39 10.76 -5.78
N ILE A 207 0.23 11.40 -5.59
CA ILE A 207 -0.91 10.75 -4.91
C ILE A 207 -1.30 9.52 -5.72
N ASN A 208 -1.52 8.39 -5.06
CA ASN A 208 -1.75 7.13 -5.75
C ASN A 208 -3.16 7.04 -6.37
N ASN A 209 -4.14 7.77 -5.82
CA ASN A 209 -5.49 7.80 -6.36
C ASN A 209 -5.52 8.53 -7.72
N PRO A 210 -5.85 7.83 -8.84
CA PRO A 210 -5.82 8.42 -10.17
C PRO A 210 -6.80 9.59 -10.36
N ALA A 211 -7.80 9.75 -9.50
CA ALA A 211 -8.72 10.89 -9.55
C ALA A 211 -8.03 12.24 -9.31
N PHE A 212 -6.85 12.24 -8.69
CA PHE A 212 -5.99 13.42 -8.58
C PHE A 212 -5.12 13.62 -9.84
N ASN A 213 -5.02 12.67 -10.77
CA ASN A 213 -4.09 12.76 -11.91
C ASN A 213 -4.69 13.51 -13.11
N ASN A 214 -5.27 14.69 -12.89
CA ASN A 214 -5.76 15.57 -13.96
C ASN A 214 -5.60 17.06 -13.61
N SER A 215 -5.65 17.93 -14.61
CA SER A 215 -5.45 19.38 -14.47
C SER A 215 -6.52 20.05 -13.60
N ALA A 216 -7.78 19.63 -13.70
CA ALA A 216 -8.87 20.17 -12.90
C ALA A 216 -8.67 19.91 -11.40
N ALA A 217 -8.28 18.67 -11.04
CA ALA A 217 -7.92 18.32 -9.66
C ALA A 217 -6.73 19.15 -9.18
N LYS A 218 -5.71 19.35 -10.03
CA LYS A 218 -4.55 20.19 -9.69
C LYS A 218 -4.90 21.64 -9.39
N HIS A 219 -5.85 22.20 -10.13
CA HIS A 219 -6.31 23.56 -9.89
C HIS A 219 -7.15 23.65 -8.60
N LYS A 220 -8.02 22.65 -8.36
CA LYS A 220 -8.99 22.64 -7.25
C LYS A 220 -8.36 22.32 -5.90
N PHE A 221 -7.49 21.32 -5.83
CA PHE A 221 -6.98 20.77 -4.56
C PHE A 221 -5.52 21.19 -4.31
N LYS A 222 -5.25 22.48 -4.16
CA LYS A 222 -3.89 23.04 -4.15
C LYS A 222 -3.03 22.50 -3.00
N ASN A 223 -3.61 22.23 -1.83
CA ASN A 223 -2.85 21.90 -0.63
C ASN A 223 -2.28 20.47 -0.66
N ILE A 224 -3.00 19.50 -1.23
CA ILE A 224 -2.44 18.16 -1.43
C ILE A 224 -1.26 18.17 -2.41
N TYR A 225 -1.25 19.06 -3.41
CA TYR A 225 -0.06 19.23 -4.28
C TYR A 225 1.08 19.95 -3.57
N LYS A 226 0.82 21.01 -2.79
CA LYS A 226 1.86 21.63 -1.95
C LYS A 226 2.51 20.60 -1.01
N LEU A 227 1.70 19.73 -0.42
CA LEU A 227 2.19 18.63 0.43
C LEU A 227 3.02 17.63 -0.39
N THR A 228 2.56 17.28 -1.59
CA THR A 228 3.28 16.40 -2.52
C THR A 228 4.64 16.99 -2.91
N ASP A 229 4.70 18.30 -3.22
CA ASP A 229 5.94 19.01 -3.52
C ASP A 229 6.90 18.98 -2.33
N LYS A 230 6.38 19.16 -1.10
CA LYS A 230 7.17 19.03 0.12
C LYS A 230 7.76 17.63 0.32
N PHE A 231 7.05 16.58 -0.11
CA PHE A 231 7.59 15.22 -0.09
C PHE A 231 8.67 14.98 -1.15
N ASN A 232 8.60 15.69 -2.28
CA ASN A 232 9.58 15.63 -3.36
C ASN A 232 10.86 16.43 -3.08
N GLN A 233 10.84 17.35 -2.12
CA GLN A 233 12.01 18.14 -1.69
C GLN A 233 12.85 17.45 -0.59
N GLN A 234 12.41 16.30 -0.07
CA GLN A 234 13.04 15.56 1.05
C GLN A 234 13.62 14.21 0.64
#